data_AF-E4WX07-F1
#
_entry.id   AF-E4WX07-F1
#
_cell.length_a   1.000
_cell.length_b   1.000
_cell.length_c   1.000
_cell.angle_alpha   90.00
_cell.angle_beta   90.00
_cell.angle_gamma   90.00
#
_symmetry.space_group_name_H-M   'P 1'
#
loop_
_entity.id
_entity.type
_entity.pdbx_description
1 polymer ?
#
loop_
_entity_poly.entity_id
_entity_poly.type
_entity_poly.pdbx_seq_one_letter_code
_entity_poly.pdbx_strand_id
1 'polypeptide(L)'
;MEEEEEYRRQMMEKFAEDDRIEQMNAQKRRMKQLEHKRAVEEIIQHRRDQHKLEHEAELADREREKAEARRRAEIIEEERQKLLAAHAKNVLGYLPKGVIRDNDDIARLGTAYADAYAPTSRRDFEAQYIVE
;
A
#
# COMPACT_ATOMS: atom_id res chain seq x y z
N MET A 1 18.82 -22.18 -82.63
CA MET A 1 19.90 -21.95 -81.64
C MET A 1 19.76 -20.57 -81.01
N GLU A 2 19.65 -19.49 -81.78
CA GLU A 2 19.47 -18.11 -81.26
C GLU A 2 18.17 -17.90 -80.43
N GLU A 3 17.02 -18.38 -80.90
CA GLU A 3 15.74 -18.27 -80.18
C GLU A 3 15.75 -18.99 -78.82
N GLU A 4 16.47 -20.10 -78.73
CA GLU A 4 16.59 -20.91 -77.52
C GLU A 4 17.47 -20.22 -76.46
N GLU A 5 18.51 -19.51 -76.91
CA GLU A 5 19.34 -18.66 -76.05
C GLU A 5 18.61 -17.41 -75.56
N GLU A 6 17.81 -16.77 -76.42
CA GLU A 6 16.95 -15.65 -76.01
C GLU A 6 15.90 -16.05 -74.99
N TYR A 7 15.24 -17.19 -75.19
CA TYR A 7 14.30 -17.75 -74.23
C TYR A 7 14.97 -18.05 -72.89
N ARG A 8 16.17 -18.63 -72.90
CA ARG A 8 16.96 -18.88 -71.69
C ARG A 8 17.34 -17.59 -70.96
N ARG A 9 17.72 -16.53 -71.69
CA ARG A 9 18.02 -15.21 -71.10
C ARG A 9 16.79 -14.61 -70.42
N GLN A 10 15.65 -14.59 -71.11
CA GLN A 10 14.40 -14.06 -70.55
C GLN A 10 13.96 -14.83 -69.30
N MET A 11 14.12 -16.16 -69.30
CA MET A 11 13.76 -16.97 -68.14
C MET A 11 14.68 -16.69 -66.93
N MET A 12 15.99 -16.55 -67.17
CA MET A 12 16.95 -16.18 -66.12
C MET A 12 16.69 -14.78 -65.56
N GLU A 13 16.32 -13.82 -66.41
CA GLU A 13 15.98 -12.46 -65.99
C GLU A 13 14.72 -12.44 -65.13
N LYS A 14 13.69 -13.19 -65.53
CA LYS A 14 12.46 -13.35 -64.75
C LYS A 14 12.73 -13.95 -63.38
N PHE A 15 13.51 -15.03 -63.29
CA PHE A 15 13.85 -15.63 -62.00
C PHE A 15 14.67 -14.66 -61.12
N ALA A 16 15.60 -13.89 -61.70
CA ALA A 16 16.35 -12.88 -60.96
C ALA A 16 15.48 -11.71 -60.48
N GLU A 17 14.39 -11.40 -61.17
CA GLU A 17 13.39 -10.42 -60.73
C GLU A 17 12.52 -10.98 -59.60
N ASP A 18 12.00 -12.20 -59.76
CA ASP A 18 11.20 -12.91 -58.76
C ASP A 18 11.98 -13.09 -57.44
N ASP A 19 13.25 -13.51 -57.50
CA ASP A 19 14.13 -13.67 -56.34
C ASP A 19 14.36 -12.34 -55.60
N ARG A 20 14.54 -11.24 -56.34
CA ARG A 20 14.68 -9.90 -55.73
C ARG A 20 13.40 -9.49 -55.00
N ILE A 21 12.24 -9.74 -55.60
CA ILE A 21 10.93 -9.44 -55.00
C ILE A 21 10.73 -10.30 -53.74
N GLU A 22 11.09 -11.58 -53.77
CA GLU A 22 10.97 -12.46 -52.61
C GLU A 22 11.86 -12.00 -51.45
N GLN A 23 13.12 -11.64 -51.72
CA GLN A 23 14.03 -11.09 -50.71
C GLN A 23 13.48 -9.81 -50.07
N MET A 24 12.96 -8.88 -50.88
CA MET A 24 12.34 -7.65 -50.37
C MET A 24 11.10 -7.94 -49.52
N ASN A 25 10.26 -8.88 -49.94
CA ASN A 25 9.08 -9.30 -49.18
C ASN A 25 9.47 -9.96 -47.84
N ALA A 26 10.50 -10.80 -47.83
CA ALA A 26 11.03 -11.41 -46.62
C ALA A 26 11.56 -10.34 -45.64
N GLN A 27 12.32 -9.36 -46.13
CA GLN A 27 12.79 -8.24 -45.31
C GLN A 27 11.64 -7.42 -44.74
N LYS A 28 10.65 -7.06 -45.58
CA LYS A 28 9.46 -6.30 -45.16
C LYS A 28 8.66 -7.03 -44.08
N ARG A 29 8.50 -8.35 -44.20
CA ARG A 29 7.85 -9.19 -43.18
C ARG A 29 8.63 -9.18 -41.86
N ARG A 30 9.96 -9.32 -41.91
CA ARG A 30 10.82 -9.26 -40.72
C ARG A 30 10.72 -7.91 -40.00
N MET A 31 10.77 -6.81 -40.75
CA MET A 31 10.65 -5.46 -40.18
C MET A 31 9.31 -5.23 -39.50
N LYS A 32 8.19 -5.59 -40.15
CA LYS A 32 6.85 -5.49 -39.54
C LYS A 32 6.73 -6.30 -38.26
N GLN A 33 7.27 -7.52 -38.23
CA GLN A 33 7.24 -8.33 -37.02
C GLN A 33 8.06 -7.70 -35.88
N LEU A 34 9.21 -7.11 -36.21
CA LEU A 34 10.02 -6.40 -35.22
C LEU A 34 9.31 -5.17 -34.67
N GLU A 35 8.66 -4.38 -35.54
CA GLU A 35 7.85 -3.23 -35.14
C GLU A 35 6.69 -3.65 -34.23
N HIS A 36 5.95 -4.70 -34.59
CA HIS A 36 4.86 -5.21 -33.75
C HIS A 36 5.38 -5.70 -32.39
N LYS A 37 6.52 -6.39 -32.34
CA LYS A 37 7.15 -6.81 -31.08
C LYS A 37 7.52 -5.62 -30.20
N ARG A 38 8.16 -4.60 -30.78
CA ARG A 38 8.52 -3.36 -30.06
C ARG A 38 7.28 -2.64 -29.53
N ALA A 39 6.24 -2.48 -30.34
CA ALA A 39 5.00 -1.85 -29.91
C ALA A 39 4.33 -2.61 -28.74
N VAL A 40 4.34 -3.94 -28.77
CA VAL A 40 3.82 -4.75 -27.65
C VAL A 40 4.68 -4.59 -26.40
N GLU A 41 6.01 -4.59 -26.54
CA GLU A 41 6.93 -4.36 -25.42
C GLU A 41 6.72 -2.98 -24.78
N GLU A 42 6.57 -1.93 -25.60
CA GLU A 42 6.27 -0.57 -25.12
C GLU A 42 4.95 -0.52 -24.35
N ILE A 43 3.89 -1.17 -24.84
CA ILE A 43 2.60 -1.24 -24.15
C ILE A 43 2.75 -1.96 -22.80
N ILE A 44 3.50 -3.06 -22.75
CA ILE A 44 3.74 -3.81 -21.51
C ILE A 44 4.52 -2.96 -20.51
N GLN A 45 5.58 -2.27 -20.95
CA GLN A 45 6.37 -1.40 -20.07
C GLN A 45 5.53 -0.25 -19.55
N HIS A 46 4.78 0.44 -20.41
CA HIS A 46 3.91 1.52 -20.00
C HIS A 46 2.91 1.06 -18.93
N ARG A 47 2.28 -0.11 -19.10
CA ARG A 47 1.38 -0.68 -18.08
C ARG A 47 2.08 -0.97 -16.76
N ARG A 48 3.31 -1.48 -16.79
CA ARG A 48 4.11 -1.73 -15.58
C ARG A 48 4.45 -0.42 -14.86
N ASP A 49 4.80 0.61 -15.60
CA ASP A 49 5.14 1.91 -15.02
C ASP A 49 3.92 2.60 -14.43
N GLN A 50 2.76 2.53 -15.11
CA GLN A 50 1.50 3.01 -14.55
C GLN A 50 1.13 2.28 -13.25
N HIS A 51 1.20 0.95 -13.24
CA HIS A 51 0.92 0.17 -12.03
C HIS A 51 1.88 0.51 -10.87
N LYS A 52 3.17 0.73 -11.15
CA LYS A 52 4.12 1.16 -10.12
C LYS A 52 3.77 2.53 -9.56
N LEU A 53 3.45 3.49 -10.43
CA LEU A 53 3.07 4.84 -10.04
C LEU A 53 1.79 4.84 -9.18
N GLU A 54 0.77 4.09 -9.60
CA GLU A 54 -0.48 3.94 -8.85
C GLU A 54 -0.22 3.31 -7.47
N HIS A 55 0.61 2.27 -7.41
CA HIS A 55 0.95 1.61 -6.16
C HIS A 55 1.72 2.53 -5.19
N GLU A 56 2.70 3.29 -5.71
CA GLU A 56 3.45 4.26 -4.91
C GLU A 56 2.53 5.38 -4.38
N ALA A 57 1.60 5.86 -5.20
CA ALA A 57 0.60 6.84 -4.78
C ALA A 57 -0.32 6.30 -3.67
N GLU A 58 -0.83 5.07 -3.83
CA GLU A 58 -1.68 4.41 -2.83
C GLU A 58 -0.96 4.22 -1.49
N LEU A 59 0.32 3.83 -1.52
CA LEU A 59 1.13 3.70 -0.31
C LEU A 59 1.34 5.06 0.37
N ALA A 60 1.61 6.11 -0.40
CA ALA A 60 1.77 7.47 0.13
C ALA A 60 0.47 7.98 0.78
N ASP A 61 -0.68 7.73 0.16
CA ASP A 61 -2.00 8.08 0.72
C ASP A 61 -2.26 7.35 2.04
N ARG A 62 -2.02 6.04 2.09
CA ARG A 62 -2.17 5.27 3.34
C ARG A 62 -1.28 5.79 4.46
N GLU A 63 -0.04 6.18 4.17
CA GLU A 63 0.85 6.73 5.19
C GLU A 63 0.41 8.13 5.66
N ARG A 64 -0.13 8.95 4.75
CA ARG A 64 -0.77 10.24 5.12
C ARG A 64 -1.95 10.03 6.05
N GLU A 65 -2.87 9.14 5.70
CA GLU A 65 -4.05 8.83 6.53
C GLU A 65 -3.65 8.32 7.92
N LYS A 66 -2.67 7.41 8.00
CA LYS A 66 -2.14 6.93 9.29
C LYS A 66 -1.50 8.06 10.09
N ALA A 67 -0.76 8.96 9.46
CA ALA A 67 -0.15 10.11 10.13
C ALA A 67 -1.22 11.06 10.68
N GLU A 68 -2.28 11.34 9.92
CA GLU A 68 -3.41 12.14 10.40
C GLU A 68 -4.16 11.47 11.54
N ALA A 69 -4.43 10.17 11.44
CA ALA A 69 -5.10 9.40 12.49
C ALA A 69 -4.29 9.44 13.80
N ARG A 70 -2.95 9.30 13.71
CA ARG A 70 -2.05 9.42 14.88
C ARG A 70 -2.13 10.81 15.49
N ARG A 71 -2.03 11.88 14.69
CA ARG A 71 -2.17 13.26 15.19
C ARG A 71 -3.51 13.50 15.87
N ARG A 72 -4.61 12.99 15.29
CA ARG A 72 -5.94 13.09 15.90
C ARG A 72 -6.01 12.33 17.23
N ALA A 73 -5.43 11.13 17.29
CA ALA A 73 -5.37 10.35 18.52
C ALA A 73 -4.55 11.05 19.61
N GLU A 74 -3.42 11.68 19.26
CA GLU A 74 -2.61 12.49 20.18
C GLU A 74 -3.42 13.66 20.75
N ILE A 75 -4.12 14.42 19.91
CA ILE A 75 -4.97 15.54 20.35
C ILE A 75 -6.09 15.05 21.29
N ILE A 76 -6.77 13.96 20.93
CA ILE A 76 -7.83 13.37 21.76
C ILE A 76 -7.27 12.95 23.12
N GLU A 77 -6.08 12.36 23.12
CA GLU A 77 -5.43 11.91 24.35
C GLU A 77 -5.03 13.06 25.27
N GLU A 78 -4.47 14.14 24.70
CA GLU A 78 -4.15 15.36 25.44
C GLU A 78 -5.41 15.98 26.06
N GLU A 79 -6.50 16.10 25.29
CA GLU A 79 -7.76 16.64 25.79
C GLU A 79 -8.40 15.72 26.85
N ARG A 80 -8.33 14.40 26.66
CA ARG A 80 -8.79 13.43 27.67
C ARG A 80 -8.04 13.63 28.99
N GLN A 81 -6.72 13.79 28.94
CA GLN A 81 -5.90 14.03 30.13
C GLN A 81 -6.24 15.37 30.81
N LYS A 82 -6.46 16.43 30.04
CA LYS A 82 -6.91 17.73 30.60
C LYS A 82 -8.26 17.60 31.31
N LEU A 83 -9.23 16.93 30.69
CA LEU A 83 -10.55 16.70 31.29
C LEU A 83 -10.47 15.87 32.57
N LEU A 84 -9.67 14.81 32.56
CA LEU A 84 -9.42 13.99 33.73
C LEU A 84 -8.80 14.80 34.86
N ALA A 85 -7.74 15.55 34.59
CA ALA A 85 -7.07 16.37 35.60
C ALA A 85 -8.02 17.43 36.22
N ALA A 86 -8.89 18.04 35.40
CA ALA A 86 -9.83 19.06 35.83
C ALA A 86 -10.98 18.50 36.69
N HIS A 87 -11.54 17.34 36.31
CA HIS A 87 -12.80 16.86 36.88
C HIS A 87 -12.65 15.65 37.82
N ALA A 88 -11.57 14.87 37.72
CA ALA A 88 -11.42 13.65 38.52
C ALA A 88 -11.52 13.93 40.03
N LYS A 89 -10.91 15.00 40.54
CA LYS A 89 -10.97 15.32 41.98
C LYS A 89 -12.41 15.46 42.51
N ASN A 90 -13.36 15.85 41.66
CA ASN A 90 -14.76 16.06 42.04
C ASN A 90 -15.61 14.77 41.99
N VAL A 91 -15.08 13.69 41.40
CA VAL A 91 -15.85 12.47 41.07
C VAL A 91 -15.13 11.21 41.57
N LEU A 92 -14.27 11.34 42.59
CA LEU A 92 -13.57 10.21 43.19
C LEU A 92 -14.59 9.18 43.71
N GLY A 93 -14.48 7.92 43.25
CA GLY A 93 -15.38 6.83 43.60
C GLY A 93 -16.64 6.69 42.73
N TYR A 94 -16.96 7.68 41.89
CA TYR A 94 -18.12 7.65 40.97
C TYR A 94 -17.72 7.60 39.49
N LEU A 95 -16.44 7.35 39.20
CA LEU A 95 -15.94 7.30 37.83
C LEU A 95 -16.44 6.03 37.11
N PRO A 96 -17.03 6.15 35.90
CA PRO A 96 -17.42 5.00 35.10
C PRO A 96 -16.24 4.08 34.76
N LYS A 97 -16.54 2.80 34.58
CA LYS A 97 -15.54 1.81 34.13
C LYS A 97 -14.99 2.21 32.75
N GLY A 98 -13.67 2.09 32.58
CA GLY A 98 -12.97 2.40 31.32
C GLY A 98 -12.46 3.85 31.18
N VAL A 99 -12.76 4.73 32.15
CA VAL A 99 -12.24 6.11 32.16
C VAL A 99 -10.75 6.16 32.55
N ILE A 100 -10.37 5.38 33.57
CA ILE A 100 -8.98 5.10 33.94
C ILE A 100 -8.57 3.85 33.16
N ARG A 101 -7.55 3.96 32.31
CA ARG A 101 -7.14 2.86 31.41
C ARG A 101 -5.92 2.10 31.90
N ASP A 102 -4.98 2.78 32.54
CA ASP A 102 -3.73 2.21 33.01
C ASP A 102 -3.29 2.79 34.36
N ASN A 103 -2.20 2.25 34.91
CA ASN A 103 -1.63 2.72 36.17
C ASN A 103 -1.02 4.12 36.05
N ASP A 104 -0.63 4.53 34.83
CA ASP A 104 -0.08 5.86 34.58
C ASP A 104 -1.15 6.94 34.74
N ASP A 105 -2.38 6.67 34.28
CA ASP A 105 -3.55 7.52 34.53
C ASP A 105 -3.77 7.71 36.04
N ILE A 106 -3.69 6.64 36.83
CA ILE A 106 -3.87 6.68 38.29
C ILE A 106 -2.76 7.53 38.94
N ALA A 107 -1.51 7.31 38.54
CA ALA A 107 -0.37 8.04 39.08
C ALA A 107 -0.47 9.55 38.84
N ARG A 108 -1.01 9.98 37.69
CA ARG A 108 -1.20 11.41 37.35
C ARG A 108 -2.31 12.08 38.14
N LEU A 109 -3.32 11.32 38.59
CA LEU A 109 -4.45 11.85 39.37
C LEU A 109 -4.12 12.06 40.85
N GLY A 110 -3.04 11.45 41.34
CA GLY A 110 -2.47 11.62 42.67
C GLY A 110 -2.77 10.48 43.65
N THR A 111 -2.27 10.60 44.87
CA THR A 111 -2.26 9.52 45.87
C THR A 111 -3.66 9.07 46.30
N ALA A 112 -4.62 10.00 46.41
CA ALA A 112 -6.00 9.67 46.75
C ALA A 112 -6.67 8.73 45.72
N TYR A 113 -6.28 8.84 44.44
CA TYR A 113 -6.73 7.95 43.38
C TYR A 113 -5.99 6.61 43.41
N ALA A 114 -4.69 6.62 43.73
CA ALA A 114 -3.90 5.41 43.90
C ALA A 114 -4.46 4.51 45.02
N ASP A 115 -4.87 5.08 46.14
CA ASP A 115 -5.44 4.33 47.26
C ASP A 115 -6.84 3.79 46.93
N ALA A 116 -7.68 4.60 46.29
CA ALA A 116 -9.06 4.24 45.98
C ALA A 116 -9.19 3.19 44.85
N TYR A 117 -8.27 3.21 43.89
CA TYR A 117 -8.25 2.30 42.74
C TYR A 117 -7.08 1.30 42.80
N ALA A 118 -6.48 1.12 43.98
CA ALA A 118 -5.44 0.11 44.19
C ALA A 118 -5.98 -1.27 43.80
N PRO A 119 -5.20 -2.09 43.06
CA PRO A 119 -5.60 -3.44 42.74
C PRO A 119 -5.78 -4.24 44.03
N THR A 120 -7.02 -4.55 44.38
CA THR A 120 -7.32 -5.38 45.54
C THR A 120 -6.95 -6.81 45.21
N SER A 121 -6.01 -7.41 45.96
CA SER A 121 -5.72 -8.84 45.79
C SER A 121 -6.95 -9.65 46.16
N ARG A 122 -7.11 -10.85 45.58
CA ARG A 122 -8.25 -11.72 45.89
C ARG A 122 -8.38 -11.97 47.41
N ARG A 123 -7.25 -12.10 48.10
CA ARG A 123 -7.17 -12.29 49.54
C ARG A 123 -7.61 -11.04 50.32
N ASP A 124 -7.24 -9.84 49.85
CA ASP A 124 -7.65 -8.57 50.48
C ASP A 124 -9.14 -8.29 50.26
N PHE A 125 -9.67 -8.65 49.08
CA PHE A 125 -11.09 -8.55 48.77
C PHE A 125 -11.91 -9.48 49.66
N GLU A 126 -11.50 -10.75 49.77
CA GLU A 126 -12.13 -11.75 50.64
C GLU A 126 -12.07 -11.32 52.12
N ALA A 127 -10.95 -10.76 52.59
CA ALA A 127 -10.79 -10.26 53.96
C ALA A 127 -11.54 -8.95 54.26
N GLN A 128 -11.95 -8.17 53.26
CA GLN A 128 -12.65 -6.89 53.47
C GLN A 128 -14.17 -7.01 53.31
N TYR A 129 -14.65 -7.99 52.54
CA TYR A 129 -16.07 -8.12 52.18
C TYR A 129 -16.68 -9.50 52.48
N ILE A 130 -15.88 -10.50 52.84
CA ILE A 130 -16.33 -11.90 53.09
C ILE A 130 -15.85 -12.40 54.46
N VAL A 131 -15.74 -11.51 55.46
CA VAL A 131 -15.49 -11.92 56.85
C VAL A 131 -16.84 -12.26 57.51
N GLU A 132 -16.96 -13.49 58.01
CA GLU A 132 -18.04 -13.92 58.93
C GLU A 132 -17.99 -13.18 60.28
#